data_AF-A0A2E6ZHB5-F1
#
_entry.id   AF-A0A2E6ZHB5-F1
#
_cell.length_a   1.000
_cell.length_b   1.000
_cell.length_c   1.000
_cell.angle_alpha   90.00
_cell.angle_beta   90.00
_cell.angle_gamma   90.00
#
_symmetry.space_group_name_H-M   'P 1'
#
loop_
_entity.id
_entity.type
_entity.pdbx_description
1 polymer ?
#
loop_
_entity_poly.entity_id
_entity_poly.type
_entity_poly.pdbx_seq_one_letter_code
_entity_poly.pdbx_strand_id
1 'polypeptide(L)'
;MRPSGTEPGDFVEFDYDLMEAERRQRIRDVLHRVRPALEQEVGRALEVSNDGNDLVLVSDGEIRFRAALAPDGRVIVTDLRSGDHL
;
A
#
# COMPACT_ATOMS: atom_id res chain seq x y z
N MET A 1 -14.51 -24.36 -38.20
CA MET A 1 -13.37 -23.43 -38.30
C MET A 1 -13.93 -22.05 -38.62
N ARG A 2 -13.95 -21.14 -37.65
CA ARG A 2 -14.33 -19.73 -37.84
C ARG A 2 -13.08 -18.90 -37.53
N PRO A 3 -12.71 -17.91 -38.35
CA PRO A 3 -11.55 -17.09 -38.07
C PRO A 3 -11.87 -16.22 -36.83
N SER A 4 -11.10 -16.43 -35.76
CA SER A 4 -11.09 -15.56 -34.60
C SER A 4 -10.46 -14.23 -35.04
N GLY A 5 -11.30 -13.21 -35.17
CA GLY A 5 -10.84 -11.83 -35.25
C GLY A 5 -10.37 -11.42 -33.87
N THR A 6 -9.08 -11.20 -33.72
CA THR A 6 -8.50 -10.38 -32.66
C THR A 6 -8.98 -8.94 -32.85
N GLU A 7 -9.85 -8.47 -31.96
CA GLU A 7 -10.14 -7.04 -31.84
C GLU A 7 -8.91 -6.33 -31.24
N PRO A 8 -8.40 -5.24 -31.84
CA PRO A 8 -7.28 -4.48 -31.30
C PRO A 8 -7.78 -3.60 -30.15
N GLY A 9 -7.83 -4.16 -28.95
CA GLY A 9 -8.23 -3.44 -27.74
C GLY A 9 -8.16 -4.24 -26.44
N ASP A 10 -7.90 -5.54 -26.51
CA ASP A 10 -8.14 -6.49 -25.40
C ASP A 10 -6.85 -7.02 -24.75
N PHE A 11 -5.89 -6.13 -24.47
CA PHE A 11 -4.62 -6.49 -23.81
C PHE A 11 -4.25 -5.48 -22.72
N VAL A 12 -5.01 -5.41 -21.62
CA VAL A 12 -4.56 -4.65 -20.42
C VAL A 12 -4.98 -5.29 -19.07
N GLU A 13 -5.89 -6.26 -19.03
CA GLU A 13 -6.41 -6.76 -17.75
C GLU A 13 -5.41 -7.67 -16.98
N PHE A 14 -4.48 -8.34 -17.67
CA PHE A 14 -3.46 -9.17 -17.04
C PHE A 14 -2.28 -8.39 -16.45
N ASP A 15 -1.92 -7.24 -17.03
CA ASP A 15 -0.84 -6.40 -16.50
C ASP A 15 -1.29 -5.65 -15.24
N TYR A 16 -2.58 -5.30 -15.13
CA TYR A 16 -3.07 -4.49 -14.01
C TYR A 16 -2.95 -5.21 -12.66
N ASP A 17 -3.34 -6.48 -12.59
CA ASP A 17 -3.23 -7.28 -11.36
C ASP A 17 -1.77 -7.53 -10.95
N LEU A 18 -0.89 -7.75 -11.93
CA LEU A 18 0.54 -7.94 -11.66
C LEU A 18 1.17 -6.65 -11.15
N MET A 19 0.87 -5.52 -11.78
CA MET A 19 1.36 -4.20 -11.39
C MET A 19 0.87 -3.79 -10.00
N GLU A 20 -0.39 -4.08 -9.66
CA GLU A 20 -0.94 -3.83 -8.32
C GLU A 20 -0.30 -4.75 -7.26
N ALA A 21 -0.04 -6.02 -7.59
CA ALA A 21 0.65 -6.94 -6.69
C ALA A 21 2.09 -6.49 -6.42
N GLU A 22 2.84 -6.09 -7.45
CA GLU A 22 4.20 -5.56 -7.33
C GLU A 22 4.22 -4.24 -6.54
N ARG A 23 3.27 -3.33 -6.80
CA ARG A 23 3.07 -2.10 -6.05
C ARG A 23 2.85 -2.38 -4.57
N ARG A 24 1.96 -3.32 -4.25
CA ARG A 24 1.64 -3.70 -2.87
C ARG A 24 2.83 -4.35 -2.18
N GLN A 25 3.57 -5.22 -2.87
CA GLN A 25 4.78 -5.84 -2.33
C GLN A 25 5.83 -4.78 -1.98
N ARG A 26 6.05 -3.80 -2.86
CA ARG A 26 7.01 -2.71 -2.62
C ARG A 26 6.64 -1.85 -1.42
N ILE A 27 5.35 -1.51 -1.26
CA ILE A 27 4.88 -0.77 -0.08
C ILE A 27 5.11 -1.62 1.19
N ARG A 28 4.78 -2.91 1.15
CA ARG A 28 4.95 -3.84 2.27
C ARG A 28 6.42 -3.95 2.69
N ASP A 29 7.34 -4.07 1.75
CA ASP A 29 8.78 -4.16 2.02
C ASP A 29 9.30 -2.90 2.69
N VAL A 30 8.87 -1.72 2.21
CA VAL A 30 9.22 -0.44 2.84
C VAL A 30 8.64 -0.36 4.26
N LEU A 31 7.37 -0.71 4.44
CA LEU A 31 6.74 -0.73 5.76
C LEU A 31 7.48 -1.63 6.74
N HIS A 32 7.85 -2.85 6.35
CA HIS A 32 8.62 -3.74 7.22
C HIS A 32 10.00 -3.18 7.56
N ARG A 33 10.63 -2.46 6.63
CA ARG A 33 11.93 -1.82 6.86
C ARG A 33 11.84 -0.63 7.83
N VAL A 34 10.83 0.22 7.70
CA VAL A 34 10.69 1.44 8.51
C VAL A 34 9.97 1.21 9.84
N ARG A 35 9.16 0.15 9.94
CA ARG A 35 8.38 -0.18 11.14
C ARG A 35 9.20 -0.12 12.43
N PRO A 36 10.38 -0.76 12.56
CA PRO A 36 11.12 -0.73 13.83
C PRO A 36 11.56 0.68 14.25
N ALA A 37 11.80 1.58 13.29
CA ALA A 37 12.13 2.97 13.58
C ALA A 37 10.88 3.74 14.02
N LEU A 38 9.74 3.52 13.37
CA LEU A 38 8.46 4.12 13.75
C LEU A 38 7.96 3.63 15.12
N GLU A 39 8.16 2.35 15.45
CA GLU A 39 7.84 1.78 16.76
C GLU A 39 8.65 2.45 17.88
N GLN A 40 9.94 2.74 17.62
CA GLN A 40 10.80 3.48 18.55
C GLN A 40 10.37 4.94 18.71
N GLU A 41 9.94 5.59 17.63
CA GLU A 41 9.49 6.98 17.66
C GLU A 41 8.13 7.15 18.36
N VAL A 42 7.18 6.25 18.08
CA VAL A 42 5.83 6.28 18.67
C VAL A 42 5.82 5.68 20.09
N GLY A 43 6.81 4.84 20.41
CA GLY A 43 6.88 4.12 21.69
C GLY A 43 5.81 3.04 21.83
N ARG A 44 5.30 2.51 20.71
CA ARG A 44 4.25 1.48 20.67
C ARG A 44 4.54 0.47 19.56
N ALA A 45 4.06 -0.76 19.73
CA ALA A 45 4.15 -1.79 18.72
C ALA A 45 3.24 -1.44 17.52
N LEU A 46 3.74 -1.67 16.31
CA LEU A 46 3.02 -1.39 15.08
C LEU A 46 2.82 -2.69 14.29
N GLU A 47 1.61 -2.91 13.80
CA GLU A 47 1.29 -4.07 12.97
C GLU A 47 0.95 -3.62 11.54
N VAL A 48 1.50 -4.33 10.55
CA VAL A 48 1.13 -4.10 9.15
C VAL A 48 -0.23 -4.75 8.91
N SER A 49 -1.23 -3.96 8.56
CA SER A 49 -2.57 -4.43 8.23
C SER A 49 -3.02 -3.87 6.88
N ASN A 50 -4.14 -4.38 6.38
CA ASN A 50 -4.80 -3.89 5.17
C ASN A 50 -6.06 -3.12 5.56
N ASP A 51 -6.22 -1.94 4.98
CA ASP A 51 -7.43 -1.11 5.03
C ASP A 51 -7.97 -1.01 3.59
N GLY A 52 -8.84 -1.95 3.20
CA GLY A 52 -9.26 -2.10 1.81
C GLY A 52 -8.10 -2.46 0.88
N ASN A 53 -7.73 -1.55 -0.04
CA ASN A 53 -6.58 -1.72 -0.94
C ASN A 53 -5.27 -1.13 -0.39
N ASP A 54 -5.35 -0.38 0.71
CA ASP A 54 -4.20 0.32 1.27
C ASP A 54 -3.50 -0.50 2.36
N LEU A 55 -2.19 -0.37 2.43
CA LEU A 55 -1.38 -0.91 3.52
C LEU A 55 -1.21 0.13 4.61
N VAL A 56 -1.50 -0.27 5.84
CA VAL A 56 -1.51 0.61 7.01
C VAL A 56 -0.66 0.02 8.14
N LEU A 57 -0.17 0.90 9.02
CA LEU A 57 0.39 0.51 10.32
C LEU A 57 -0.62 0.81 11.41
N VAL A 58 -0.94 -0.20 12.20
CA VAL A 58 -1.95 -0.16 13.26
C VAL A 58 -1.26 -0.28 14.61
N SER A 59 -1.71 0.49 15.60
CA SER A 59 -1.35 0.38 17.02
C SER A 59 -2.64 0.27 17.82
N ASP A 60 -2.73 -0.70 18.74
CA ASP A 60 -3.87 -0.81 19.67
C ASP A 60 -5.25 -0.90 18.96
N GLY A 61 -5.29 -1.45 17.74
CA GLY A 61 -6.51 -1.53 16.92
C GLY A 61 -6.85 -0.27 16.12
N GLU A 62 -6.06 0.81 16.24
CA GLU A 62 -6.24 2.06 15.50
C GLU A 62 -5.19 2.24 14.39
N ILE A 63 -5.62 2.74 13.23
CA ILE A 63 -4.71 3.09 12.14
C ILE A 63 -3.87 4.29 12.57
N ARG A 64 -2.55 4.10 12.66
CA ARG A 64 -1.58 5.15 12.99
C ARG A 64 -0.88 5.71 11.78
N PHE A 65 -0.54 4.87 10.81
CA PHE A 65 0.09 5.34 9.58
C PHE A 65 -0.58 4.73 8.36
N ARG A 66 -0.68 5.52 7.29
CA ARG A 66 -1.09 5.04 5.96
C ARG A 66 0.08 5.11 5.00
N ALA A 67 0.31 4.04 4.26
CA ALA A 67 1.35 4.00 3.23
C ALA A 67 0.74 4.05 1.83
N ALA A 68 1.31 4.88 0.98
CA ALA A 68 0.93 5.00 -0.42
C ALA A 68 2.17 5.06 -1.31
N LEU A 69 2.09 4.45 -2.50
CA LEU A 69 3.08 4.65 -3.54
C LEU A 69 2.75 5.94 -4.30
N ALA A 70 3.66 6.90 -4.27
CA ALA A 70 3.58 8.11 -5.08
C ALA A 70 3.85 7.82 -6.57
N PRO A 71 3.41 8.69 -7.49
CA PRO A 71 3.59 8.49 -8.94
C PRO A 71 5.05 8.39 -9.39
N ASP A 72 5.98 8.92 -8.59
CA ASP A 72 7.42 8.86 -8.82
C ASP A 72 8.07 7.59 -8.25
N GLY A 73 7.28 6.65 -7.76
CA GLY A 73 7.74 5.37 -7.21
C GLY A 73 8.27 5.45 -5.78
N ARG A 74 8.15 6.58 -5.09
CA ARG A 74 8.45 6.69 -3.66
C ARG A 74 7.30 6.18 -2.81
N VAL A 75 7.60 5.49 -1.71
CA VAL A 75 6.59 5.14 -0.71
C VAL A 75 6.50 6.27 0.31
N ILE A 76 5.33 6.87 0.42
CA ILE A 76 5.00 7.89 1.41
C ILE A 76 4.29 7.18 2.57
N VAL A 77 4.80 7.37 3.79
CA VAL A 77 4.18 6.89 5.02
C VAL A 77 3.70 8.11 5.79
N THR A 78 2.39 8.28 5.89
CA THR A 78 1.77 9.44 6.53
C THR A 78 1.29 9.06 7.93
N ASP A 79 1.75 9.79 8.94
CA ASP A 79 1.23 9.69 10.30
C ASP A 79 -0.18 10.31 10.34
N LEU A 80 -1.15 9.50 10.74
CA LEU A 80 -2.55 9.88 10.87
C LEU A 80 -2.91 10.33 12.28
N ARG A 81 -1.94 10.76 13.12
CA ARG A 81 -2.19 11.28 14.49
C ARG A 81 -3.57 11.89 14.53
N SER A 82 -4.50 11.25 15.25
CA SER A 82 -5.84 11.80 15.43
C SER A 82 -5.66 13.26 15.81
N GLY A 83 -5.92 14.13 14.84
CA GLY A 83 -5.92 15.55 15.05
C GLY A 83 -7.04 15.78 16.04
N ASP A 84 -6.63 16.12 17.26
CA ASP A 84 -7.30 17.18 17.99
C ASP A 84 -7.71 18.25 16.95
N HIS A 85 -9.02 18.34 16.73
CA HIS A 85 -9.79 19.40 16.06
C HIS A 85 -9.07 20.27 15.02
N LEU A 86 -9.61 20.26 13.78
CA LEU A 86 -9.98 21.50 13.09
C LEU A 86 -11.37 21.34 12.45
#